data_AF-A0A1S1GR27-F1
#
_entry.id   AF-A0A1S1GR27-F1
#
_cell.length_a   1.000
_cell.length_b   1.000
_cell.length_c   1.000
_cell.angle_alpha   90.00
_cell.angle_beta   90.00
_cell.angle_gamma   90.00
#
_symmetry.space_group_name_H-M   'P 1'
#
loop_
_entity.id
_entity.type
_entity.pdbx_description
1 polymer ?
#
loop_
_entity_poly.entity_id
_entity_poly.type
_entity_poly.pdbx_seq_one_letter_code
_entity_poly.pdbx_strand_id
1 'polypeptide(L)' 'MSNLWILFAITVLIAVYSGIQVFTNLDNKQKPSFKYFTIAFVVCVILAIIEIIFLS' A
#
# COMPACT_ATOMS: atom_id res chain seq x y z
N MET A 1 -16.67 13.55 4.93
CA MET A 1 -15.53 14.20 4.24
C MET A 1 -14.23 14.09 5.04
N SER A 2 -14.07 14.74 6.21
CA SER A 2 -12.81 14.68 7.00
C SER A 2 -12.33 13.24 7.33
N ASN A 3 -13.25 12.34 7.71
CA ASN A 3 -12.90 10.98 8.10
C ASN A 3 -12.37 10.10 6.93
N LEU A 4 -12.81 10.37 5.70
CA LEU A 4 -12.34 9.62 4.51
C LEU A 4 -10.97 10.10 4.04
N TRP A 5 -10.66 11.40 4.18
CA TRP A 5 -9.33 11.94 3.92
C TRP A 5 -8.27 11.37 4.88
N ILE A 6 -8.64 11.16 6.16
CA ILE A 6 -7.76 10.51 7.15
C ILE A 6 -7.51 9.05 6.78
N LEU A 7 -8.56 8.32 6.40
CA LEU A 7 -8.46 6.93 5.96
C LEU A 7 -7.51 6.82 4.76
N PHE A 8 -7.70 7.68 3.76
CA PHE A 8 -6.85 7.75 2.57
C PHE A 8 -5.38 8.03 2.91
N ALA A 9 -5.11 8.99 3.80
CA ALA A 9 -3.75 9.28 4.24
C ALA A 9 -3.08 8.05 4.89
N ILE A 10 -3.82 7.27 5.68
CA ILE A 10 -3.34 6.03 6.30
C ILE A 10 -3.08 4.96 5.22
N THR A 11 -4.01 4.76 4.28
CA THR A 11 -3.88 3.81 3.16
C THR A 11 -2.62 4.10 2.34
N VAL A 12 -2.38 5.37 2.02
CA VAL A 12 -1.17 5.82 1.30
C VAL A 12 0.09 5.57 2.13
N LEU A 13 0.08 5.84 3.44
CA LEU A 13 1.23 5.60 4.32
C LEU A 13 1.63 4.11 4.34
N ILE A 14 0.63 3.22 4.43
CA ILE A 14 0.83 1.76 4.41
C ILE A 14 1.37 1.32 3.05
N ALA A 15 0.81 1.85 1.95
CA ALA A 15 1.30 1.57 0.60
C ALA A 15 2.77 1.98 0.45
N VAL A 16 3.16 3.16 0.93
CA VAL A 16 4.55 3.62 0.86
C VAL A 16 5.48 2.71 1.66
N TYR A 17 5.14 2.40 2.92
CA TYR A 17 5.97 1.50 3.74
C TYR A 17 6.12 0.10 3.12
N SER A 18 5.01 -0.50 2.70
CA SER A 18 5.01 -1.81 2.05
C SER A 18 5.78 -1.78 0.73
N GLY A 19 5.64 -0.71 -0.05
CA GLY A 19 6.37 -0.52 -1.29
C GLY A 19 7.87 -0.42 -1.04
N ILE A 20 8.31 0.38 -0.07
CA ILE A 20 9.72 0.47 0.32
C ILE A 20 10.25 -0.92 0.69
N GLN A 21 9.53 -1.70 1.48
CA GLN A 21 9.94 -3.06 1.82
C GLN A 21 10.05 -4.00 0.62
N VAL A 22 9.14 -3.91 -0.35
CA VAL A 22 9.20 -4.67 -1.60
C VAL A 22 10.39 -4.23 -2.44
N PHE A 23 10.59 -2.93 -2.67
CA PHE A 23 11.70 -2.45 -3.51
C PHE A 23 13.07 -2.65 -2.85
N THR A 24 13.19 -2.54 -1.52
CA THR A 24 14.46 -2.78 -0.80
C THR A 24 14.79 -4.25 -0.64
N ASN A 25 13.79 -5.14 -0.53
CA ASN A 25 14.01 -6.59 -0.46
C ASN A 25 13.88 -7.26 -1.84
N LEU A 26 13.89 -6.50 -2.93
CA LEU A 26 13.76 -6.99 -4.30
C LEU A 26 14.90 -7.95 -4.69
N ASP A 27 16.06 -7.82 -4.05
CA ASP A 27 17.20 -8.74 -4.24
C ASP A 27 16.99 -10.07 -3.48
N ASN A 28 16.26 -10.02 -2.36
CA ASN A 28 15.95 -11.17 -1.49
C ASN A 28 14.56 -11.77 -1.76
N LYS A 29 14.20 -11.97 -3.04
CA LYS A 29 12.86 -12.43 -3.46
C LYS A 29 12.41 -13.77 -2.87
N GLN A 30 13.34 -14.57 -2.35
CA GLN A 30 13.05 -15.88 -1.76
C GLN A 30 12.47 -15.82 -0.35
N LYS A 31 12.49 -14.65 0.32
CA LYS A 31 11.90 -14.54 1.65
C LYS A 31 10.36 -14.60 1.56
N PRO A 32 9.68 -15.46 2.34
CA PRO A 32 8.21 -15.54 2.31
C PRO A 32 7.55 -14.21 2.66
N SER A 33 8.17 -13.39 3.52
CA SER A 33 7.71 -12.03 3.86
C SER A 33 7.59 -11.11 2.64
N PHE A 34 8.47 -11.26 1.63
CA PHE A 34 8.43 -10.45 0.40
C PHE A 34 7.11 -10.64 -0.35
N LYS A 35 6.58 -11.87 -0.42
CA LYS A 35 5.29 -12.15 -1.07
C LYS A 35 4.14 -11.46 -0.34
N TYR A 36 4.12 -11.52 0.99
CA TYR A 36 3.08 -10.86 1.79
C TYR A 36 3.12 -9.34 1.65
N PHE A 37 4.32 -8.72 1.68
CA PHE A 37 4.45 -7.28 1.46
C PHE A 37 4.13 -6.85 0.03
N THR A 38 4.40 -7.69 -0.97
CA THR A 38 4.00 -7.41 -2.35
C THR A 38 2.49 -7.43 -2.51
N ILE A 39 1.81 -8.43 -1.94
CA ILE A 39 0.35 -8.51 -1.95
C ILE A 39 -0.27 -7.33 -1.19
N ALA A 40 0.23 -7.01 0.00
CA ALA A 40 -0.23 -5.86 0.78
C ALA A 40 -0.06 -4.55 0.02
N PHE A 41 1.09 -4.35 -0.64
CA PHE A 41 1.34 -3.18 -1.49
C PHE A 41 0.31 -3.04 -2.61
N VAL A 42 0.06 -4.11 -3.37
CA VAL A 42 -0.90 -4.10 -4.48
C VAL A 42 -2.32 -3.81 -3.98
N VAL A 43 -2.74 -4.45 -2.89
CA VAL A 43 -4.06 -4.22 -2.29
C VAL A 43 -4.22 -2.76 -1.83
N CYS A 44 -3.22 -2.20 -1.15
CA CYS A 44 -3.27 -0.81 -0.70
C CYS A 44 -3.30 0.18 -1.87
N VAL A 45 -2.60 -0.09 -2.98
CA VAL A 45 -2.66 0.75 -4.19
C VAL A 45 -4.06 0.73 -4.81
N ILE A 46 -4.68 -0.45 -4.92
CA ILE A 46 -6.05 -0.58 -5.44
C ILE A 46 -7.04 0.17 -4.53
N LEU A 47 -6.92 0.01 -3.20
CA LEU A 47 -7.75 0.73 -2.24
C LEU A 47 -7.57 2.24 -2.35
N ALA A 48 -6.33 2.74 -2.45
CA ALA A 48 -6.08 4.17 -2.61
C ALA A 48 -6.72 4.73 -3.89
N ILE A 49 -6.72 3.98 -5.00
CA ILE A 49 -7.39 4.39 -6.25
C ILE A 49 -8.91 4.41 -6.07
N ILE A 50 -9.49 3.43 -5.39
CA ILE A 50 -10.93 3.42 -5.11
C ILE A 50 -11.29 4.61 -4.21
N GLU A 51 -10.53 4.81 -3.13
CA GLU A 51 -10.71 5.92 -2.19
C GLU A 51 -10.63 7.26 -2.91
N ILE A 52 -9.67 7.47 -3.81
CA ILE A 52 -9.56 8.75 -4.53
C ILE A 52 -10.75 9.00 -5.48
N ILE A 53 -11.29 7.95 -6.10
CA ILE A 53 -12.48 8.07 -6.96
C ILE A 53 -13.74 8.41 -6.14
N PHE A 54 -13.87 7.82 -4.94
CA PHE A 54 -15.00 8.07 -4.04
C PHE A 54 -14.89 9.38 -3.25
N LEU A 55 -13.66 9.89 -3.06
CA LEU A 55 -13.37 11.13 -2.36
C LEU A 55 -13.40 12.36 -3.29
N SER A 56 -13.18 12.15 -4.59
CA SER A 56 -13.29 13.15 -5.67
C SER A 56 -14.72 13.59 -5.92
#